data_AF-A0A2P5TK54-F1
#
_entry.id   AF-A0A2P5TK54-F1
#
_cell.length_a   1.000
_cell.length_b   1.000
_cell.length_c   1.000
_cell.angle_alpha   90.00
_cell.angle_beta   90.00
_cell.angle_gamma   90.00
#
_symmetry.space_group_name_H-M   'P 1'
#
loop_
_entity.id
_entity.type
_entity.pdbx_description
1 polymer ?
#
loop_
_entity_poly.entity_id
_entity_poly.type
_entity_poly.pdbx_seq_one_letter_code
_entity_poly.pdbx_strand_id
1 'polypeptide(L)'
;MSDILHPRDHLRLHWRQAKADFWRQWQPCFEQGEDHTRLMITLGTIRSLYWQSLGQGMLAIARTIGNWWRKTAPLHCLGEVVL
;
A
#
# COMPACT_ATOMS: atom_id res chain seq x y z
N MET A 1 11.49 -11.67 24.80
CA MET A 1 12.49 -11.52 23.72
C MET A 1 11.82 -10.71 22.63
N SER A 2 12.19 -9.44 22.50
CA SER A 2 11.68 -8.60 21.42
C SER A 2 12.43 -9.01 20.15
N ASP A 3 11.77 -9.76 19.26
CA ASP A 3 12.27 -9.99 17.91
C ASP A 3 12.36 -8.62 17.25
N ILE A 4 13.56 -8.05 17.24
CA ILE A 4 13.87 -6.91 16.38
C ILE A 4 13.87 -7.47 14.96
N LEU A 5 12.68 -7.54 14.36
CA LEU A 5 12.50 -7.81 12.95
C LEU A 5 13.46 -6.87 12.20
N HIS A 6 14.27 -7.43 11.32
CA HIS A 6 15.19 -6.62 10.53
C HIS A 6 14.34 -5.57 9.79
N PRO A 7 14.76 -4.29 9.67
CA PRO A 7 13.98 -3.24 8.99
C PRO A 7 13.43 -3.64 7.60
N ARG A 8 14.10 -4.60 6.96
CA ARG A 8 13.74 -5.18 5.66
C ARG A 8 12.50 -6.09 5.74
N ASP A 9 12.31 -6.82 6.82
CA ASP A 9 11.15 -7.70 7.02
C ASP A 9 9.90 -6.91 7.37
N HIS A 10 10.07 -5.79 8.08
CA HIS A 10 8.99 -4.84 8.36
C HIS A 10 8.34 -4.33 7.08
N LEU A 11 9.10 -3.86 6.09
CA LEU A 11 8.52 -3.30 4.85
C LEU A 11 7.67 -4.32 4.09
N ARG A 12 8.12 -5.59 4.01
CA ARG A 12 7.36 -6.66 3.36
C ARG A 12 6.10 -7.03 4.12
N LEU A 13 6.15 -6.99 5.45
CA LEU A 13 4.99 -7.25 6.31
C LEU A 13 3.96 -6.13 6.20
N HIS A 14 4.40 -4.87 6.34
CA HIS A 14 3.53 -3.70 6.22
C HIS A 14 2.92 -3.58 4.82
N TRP A 15 3.67 -3.92 3.77
CA TRP A 15 3.11 -4.00 2.42
C TRP A 15 1.97 -5.03 2.32
N ARG A 16 2.19 -6.25 2.82
CA ARG A 16 1.17 -7.30 2.81
C ARG A 16 -0.09 -6.86 3.55
N GLN A 17 0.09 -6.23 4.71
CA GLN A 17 -1.00 -5.73 5.53
C GLN A 17 -1.77 -4.60 4.82
N ALA A 18 -1.08 -3.56 4.35
CA ALA A 18 -1.71 -2.42 3.67
C ALA A 18 -2.47 -2.83 2.40
N LYS A 19 -1.90 -3.77 1.62
CA LYS A 19 -2.59 -4.33 0.45
C LYS A 19 -3.86 -5.08 0.86
N ALA A 20 -3.82 -5.88 1.92
CA ALA A 20 -4.99 -6.61 2.41
C ALA A 20 -6.08 -5.66 2.93
N ASP A 21 -5.68 -4.61 3.66
CA ASP A 21 -6.59 -3.59 4.18
C ASP A 21 -7.26 -2.81 3.05
N PHE A 22 -6.54 -2.49 1.98
CA PHE A 22 -7.12 -1.86 0.80
C PHE A 22 -8.27 -2.69 0.24
N TRP A 23 -8.05 -3.99 0.01
CA TRP A 23 -9.09 -4.86 -0.53
C TRP A 23 -10.27 -5.08 0.43
N ARG A 24 -10.00 -5.14 1.74
CA ARG A 24 -11.05 -5.24 2.76
C ARG A 24 -11.93 -3.99 2.80
N GLN A 25 -11.34 -2.82 2.59
CA GLN A 25 -12.04 -1.53 2.63
C GLN A 25 -12.69 -1.19 1.29
N TRP A 26 -12.11 -1.66 0.18
CA TRP A 26 -12.60 -1.40 -1.17
C TRP A 26 -14.05 -1.83 -1.35
N GLN A 27 -14.40 -3.03 -0.90
CA GLN A 27 -15.73 -3.57 -1.07
C GLN A 27 -16.82 -2.74 -0.34
N PRO A 28 -16.72 -2.45 0.97
CA PRO A 28 -17.68 -1.56 1.65
C PRO A 28 -17.77 -0.16 1.04
N CYS A 29 -16.65 0.44 0.65
CA CYS A 29 -16.60 1.78 0.07
C CYS A 29 -17.34 1.89 -1.28
N PHE A 30 -17.35 0.82 -2.07
CA PHE A 30 -17.93 0.82 -3.42
C PHE A 30 -19.29 0.13 -3.51
N GLU A 31 -19.55 -0.90 -2.71
CA GLU A 31 -20.82 -1.64 -2.73
C GLU A 31 -21.84 -1.10 -1.73
N GLN A 32 -21.39 -0.49 -0.63
CA GLN A 32 -22.25 -0.12 0.52
C GLN A 32 -22.28 1.39 0.77
N GLY A 33 -21.54 2.17 -0.02
CA GLY A 33 -21.50 3.64 0.08
C GLY A 33 -20.87 4.16 1.38
N GLU A 34 -20.03 3.34 2.04
CA GLU A 34 -19.30 3.77 3.23
C GLU A 34 -18.24 4.84 2.92
N ASP A 35 -17.88 5.63 3.94
CA ASP A 35 -16.89 6.70 3.84
C ASP A 35 -15.52 6.20 3.35
N HIS A 36 -15.00 6.87 2.31
CA HIS A 36 -13.72 6.57 1.66
C HIS A 36 -12.49 6.98 2.48
N THR A 37 -12.66 7.67 3.63
CA THR A 37 -11.56 8.12 4.49
C THR A 37 -10.57 6.98 4.83
N ARG A 38 -11.06 5.79 5.20
CA ARG A 38 -10.18 4.65 5.53
C ARG A 38 -9.39 4.17 4.32
N LEU A 39 -10.04 4.10 3.15
CA LEU A 39 -9.40 3.71 1.90
C LEU A 39 -8.28 4.70 1.52
N MET A 40 -8.53 6.01 1.70
CA MET A 40 -7.55 7.06 1.46
C MET A 40 -6.35 6.97 2.40
N ILE A 41 -6.56 6.68 3.69
CA ILE A 41 -5.48 6.46 4.66
C ILE A 41 -4.63 5.24 4.26
N THR A 42 -5.28 4.16 3.83
CA THR A 42 -4.57 2.97 3.36
C THR A 42 -3.75 3.27 2.11
N LEU A 43 -4.29 4.01 1.14
CA LEU A 43 -3.56 4.41 -0.07
C LEU A 43 -2.38 5.33 0.26
N GLY A 44 -2.54 6.25 1.22
CA GLY A 44 -1.44 7.05 1.76
C GLY A 44 -0.35 6.18 2.41
N THR A 45 -0.74 5.14 3.14
CA THR A 45 0.20 4.17 3.72
C THR A 45 0.98 3.43 2.63
N ILE A 46 0.31 2.95 1.58
CA ILE A 46 0.94 2.26 0.45
C ILE A 46 1.96 3.19 -0.25
N ARG A 47 1.60 4.46 -0.46
CA ARG A 47 2.49 5.48 -1.04
C ARG A 47 3.72 5.71 -0.15
N SER A 48 3.55 5.83 1.16
CA SER A 48 4.68 5.96 2.10
C SER A 48 5.61 4.75 2.06
N LEU A 49 5.06 3.54 2.00
CA LEU A 49 5.85 2.31 1.88
C LEU A 49 6.65 2.24 0.58
N TYR A 50 6.09 2.72 -0.54
CA TYR A 50 6.82 2.83 -1.81
C TYR A 50 8.04 3.74 -1.68
N TRP A 51 7.86 4.96 -1.19
CA TRP A 51 8.94 5.94 -1.05
C TRP A 51 9.97 5.51 -0.01
N GLN A 52 9.54 4.94 1.12
CA GLN A 52 10.45 4.38 2.12
C GLN A 52 11.28 3.23 1.53
N SER A 53 10.67 2.36 0.73
CA SER A 53 11.37 1.26 0.05
C SER A 53 12.43 1.77 -0.92
N LEU A 54 12.12 2.83 -1.69
CA LEU A 54 13.09 3.47 -2.56
C LEU A 54 14.25 4.09 -1.78
N GLY A 55 13.96 4.86 -0.73
CA GLY A 55 14.96 5.51 0.10
C GLY A 55 15.92 4.53 0.81
N GLN A 56 15.48 3.29 1.04
CA GLN A 56 16.30 2.22 1.63
C GLN A 56 16.97 1.31 0.59
N GLY A 57 16.88 1.62 -0.70
CA GLY A 57 17.44 0.78 -1.78
C GLY A 57 16.73 -0.57 -1.96
N MET A 58 15.53 -0.75 -1.39
CA MET A 58 14.77 -1.99 -1.47
C MET A 58 13.92 -2.05 -2.76
N LEU A 59 14.61 -2.10 -3.91
CA LEU A 59 14.00 -1.94 -5.23
C LEU A 59 12.96 -3.03 -5.56
N ALA A 60 13.13 -4.26 -5.06
CA ALA A 60 12.20 -5.35 -5.33
C ALA A 60 10.80 -5.10 -4.78
N ILE A 61 10.71 -4.61 -3.53
CA ILE A 61 9.41 -4.29 -2.91
C ILE A 61 8.85 -2.98 -3.48
N ALA A 62 9.69 -1.97 -3.74
CA ALA A 62 9.26 -0.73 -4.40
C ALA A 62 8.63 -1.02 -5.78
N ARG A 63 9.25 -1.90 -6.59
CA ARG A 63 8.70 -2.34 -7.88
C ARG A 63 7.39 -3.10 -7.70
N THR A 64 7.30 -3.97 -6.69
CA THR A 64 6.07 -4.70 -6.38
C THR A 64 4.91 -3.75 -6.06
N ILE A 65 5.17 -2.73 -5.25
CA ILE A 65 4.17 -1.71 -4.89
C ILE A 65 3.79 -0.88 -6.12
N GLY A 66 4.77 -0.37 -6.88
CA GLY A 66 4.52 0.45 -8.06
C GLY A 66 3.74 -0.29 -9.16
N ASN A 67 4.04 -1.57 -9.39
CA ASN A 67 3.28 -2.40 -10.32
C ASN A 67 1.84 -2.63 -9.85
N TRP A 68 1.65 -2.84 -8.54
CA TRP A 68 0.31 -2.97 -7.97
C TRP A 68 -0.47 -1.67 -8.13
N TRP A 69 0.11 -0.52 -7.77
CA TRP A 69 -0.50 0.81 -7.90
C TRP A 69 -0.97 1.07 -9.34
N ARG A 70 -0.11 0.85 -10.32
CA ARG A 70 -0.49 0.98 -11.74
C ARG A 70 -1.67 0.09 -12.10
N LYS A 71 -1.64 -1.18 -11.66
CA LYS A 71 -2.71 -2.14 -11.95
C LYS A 71 -4.04 -1.74 -11.28
N THR A 72 -4.00 -1.09 -10.12
CA THR A 72 -5.18 -0.66 -9.37
C THR A 72 -5.56 0.80 -9.62
N ALA A 73 -4.89 1.51 -10.53
CA ALA A 73 -5.19 2.90 -10.87
C ALA A 73 -6.65 3.16 -11.26
N PRO A 74 -7.33 2.30 -12.04
CA PRO A 74 -8.76 2.45 -12.34
C PRO A 74 -9.67 2.32 -11.13
N LEU A 75 -9.16 1.70 -10.05
CA LEU A 75 -9.88 1.55 -8.80
C LEU A 75 -9.69 2.82 -7.96
N HIS A 76 -8.47 3.11 -7.53
CA HIS A 76 -8.26 4.20 -6.57
C HIS A 76 -8.32 5.61 -7.18
N CYS A 77 -8.32 5.76 -8.50
CA CYS A 77 -8.46 7.06 -9.19
C CYS A 77 -7.40 8.12 -8.80
N LEU A 78 -6.19 7.70 -8.43
CA LEU A 78 -5.07 8.58 -8.05
C LEU A 78 -3.94 8.62 -9.09
N GLY A 79 -4.22 8.15 -10.31
CA GLY A 79 -3.24 8.05 -11.40
C GLY A 79 -2.37 6.78 -11.34
N GLU A 80 -1.64 6.52 -12.43
CA GLU A 80 -0.87 5.28 -12.64
C GLU A 80 0.51 5.25 -11.96
N VAL A 81 0.96 6.41 -11.47
CA VAL A 81 2.27 6.60 -10.86
C VAL A 81 2.09 6.90 -9.37
N VAL A 82 2.95 6.32 -8.55
CA VAL A 82 3.05 6.66 -7.13
C VAL A 82 3.79 8.00 -7.03
N LEU A 83 3.02 9.11 -7.06
CA LEU A 83 3.49 10.45 -6.72
C LEU A 83 3.50 10.60 -5.21
#